data_AF-A0A7X0D8R2-F1
#
_entry.id   AF-A0A7X0D8R2-F1
#
_cell.length_a   1.000
_cell.length_b   1.000
_cell.length_c   1.000
_cell.angle_alpha   90.00
_cell.angle_beta   90.00
_cell.angle_gamma   90.00
#
_symmetry.space_group_name_H-M   'P 1'
#
loop_
_entity.id
_entity.type
_entity.pdbx_description
1 polymer ?
#
loop_
_entity_poly.entity_id
_entity_poly.type
_entity_poly.pdbx_seq_one_letter_code
_entity_poly.pdbx_strand_id
1 'polypeptide(L)'
;MEQATLVRRAVNDPGVPPFGEAMVPAPAPSRDGGPSLPVELTDDELQLLAEIATGVTTDVAARRLELSARTLRRRLRAICDQLGVNTPIEAVVWAARKQLI
;
A
#
# COMPACT_ATOMS: atom_id res chain seq x y z
N MET A 1 -28.22 -53.98 -8.52
CA MET A 1 -27.05 -53.29 -9.11
C MET A 1 -27.32 -51.80 -9.03
N GLU A 2 -27.01 -51.28 -7.85
CA GLU A 2 -27.29 -49.92 -7.41
C GLU A 2 -26.32 -48.91 -8.04
N GLN A 3 -26.84 -47.76 -8.49
CA GLN A 3 -26.00 -46.64 -8.93
C GLN A 3 -25.66 -45.75 -7.73
N ALA A 4 -24.36 -45.62 -7.50
CA ALA A 4 -23.75 -44.88 -6.40
C ALA A 4 -23.82 -43.35 -6.61
N THR A 5 -24.56 -42.68 -5.73
CA THR A 5 -23.99 -41.88 -4.63
C THR A 5 -22.90 -40.83 -4.93
N LEU A 6 -23.36 -39.58 -4.82
CA LEU A 6 -22.81 -38.42 -4.06
C LEU A 6 -21.57 -37.63 -4.54
N VAL A 7 -21.87 -36.33 -4.72
CA VAL A 7 -21.23 -35.17 -4.07
C VAL A 7 -19.84 -34.76 -4.57
N ARG A 8 -19.87 -33.67 -5.34
CA ARG A 8 -18.77 -32.71 -5.45
C ARG A 8 -18.49 -32.13 -4.06
N ARG A 9 -17.38 -32.57 -3.47
CA ARG A 9 -16.77 -32.04 -2.26
C ARG A 9 -16.21 -30.64 -2.56
N ALA A 10 -16.88 -29.61 -2.07
CA ALA A 10 -16.30 -28.29 -1.91
C ALA A 10 -15.21 -28.39 -0.83
N VAL A 11 -13.97 -28.13 -1.21
CA VAL A 11 -12.89 -27.89 -0.25
C VAL A 11 -13.12 -26.52 0.35
N ASN A 12 -13.53 -26.55 1.62
CA ASN A 12 -13.70 -25.41 2.50
C ASN A 12 -12.32 -25.12 3.09
N ASP A 13 -11.73 -23.97 2.81
CA ASP A 13 -10.55 -23.47 3.53
C ASP A 13 -11.04 -22.68 4.75
N PRO A 14 -10.78 -23.14 5.99
CA PRO A 14 -11.04 -22.37 7.19
C PRO A 14 -9.74 -21.69 7.63
N GLY A 15 -9.74 -20.37 7.79
CA GLY A 15 -8.64 -19.71 8.48
C GLY A 15 -8.42 -18.24 8.15
N VAL A 16 -9.44 -17.39 8.28
CA VAL A 16 -9.20 -15.96 8.52
C VAL A 16 -9.10 -15.77 10.03
N PRO A 17 -7.91 -15.50 10.60
CA PRO A 17 -7.84 -14.96 11.95
C PRO A 17 -8.47 -13.56 11.97
N PRO A 18 -9.23 -13.19 13.02
CA PRO A 18 -9.69 -11.83 13.20
C PRO A 18 -8.52 -11.01 13.77
N PHE A 19 -7.74 -10.36 12.91
CA PHE A 19 -6.84 -9.30 13.37
C PHE A 19 -7.67 -8.05 13.65
N GLY A 20 -8.33 -8.08 14.80
CA GLY A 20 -8.66 -6.89 15.56
C GLY A 20 -7.36 -6.28 16.06
N GLU A 21 -6.78 -5.41 15.25
CA GLU A 21 -5.90 -4.36 15.75
C GLU A 21 -6.51 -3.05 15.26
N ALA A 22 -7.19 -2.38 16.19
CA ALA A 22 -7.72 -1.06 16.02
C ALA A 22 -6.57 -0.07 15.84
N MET A 23 -6.06 0.08 14.61
CA MET A 23 -5.18 1.18 14.27
C MET A 23 -6.00 2.25 13.55
N VAL A 24 -6.51 3.17 14.37
CA VAL A 24 -6.88 4.58 14.16
C VAL A 24 -7.46 5.04 12.80
N PRO A 25 -8.54 5.84 12.80
CA PRO A 25 -9.11 6.36 11.56
C PRO A 25 -8.08 7.21 10.82
N ALA A 26 -7.96 6.96 9.51
CA ALA A 26 -7.14 7.76 8.61
C ALA A 26 -7.49 9.26 8.80
N PRO A 27 -6.52 10.14 9.12
CA PRO A 27 -6.80 11.56 9.14
C PRO A 27 -7.19 11.97 7.72
N ALA A 28 -8.38 12.55 7.59
CA ALA A 28 -8.75 13.24 6.36
C ALA A 28 -7.77 14.41 6.19
N PRO A 29 -7.07 14.56 5.05
CA PRO A 29 -6.27 15.74 4.83
C PRO A 29 -7.21 16.92 4.60
N SER A 30 -7.39 17.73 5.64
CA SER A 30 -7.95 19.07 5.54
C SER A 30 -7.10 19.86 4.54
N ARG A 31 -7.72 20.26 3.44
CA ARG A 31 -7.13 21.13 2.43
C ARG A 31 -7.21 22.57 2.94
N ASP A 32 -6.27 22.97 3.77
CA ASP A 32 -6.04 24.37 4.06
C ASP A 32 -4.68 24.77 3.49
N GLY A 33 -4.72 25.58 2.43
CA GLY A 33 -3.57 26.19 1.78
C GLY A 33 -2.89 27.20 2.71
N GLY A 34 -2.18 26.69 3.71
CA GLY A 34 -1.23 27.41 4.55
C GLY A 34 0.20 27.35 3.98
N PRO A 35 1.11 28.19 4.49
CA PRO A 35 2.46 28.37 3.95
C PRO A 35 3.17 27.03 3.79
N SER A 36 3.84 26.84 2.66
CA SER A 36 4.53 25.61 2.24
C SER A 36 5.57 25.17 3.28
N LEU A 37 5.10 24.41 4.27
CA LEU A 37 5.94 23.64 5.18
C LEU A 37 6.71 22.63 4.34
N PRO A 38 7.96 22.29 4.73
CA PRO A 38 8.67 21.20 4.09
C PRO A 38 7.81 19.94 4.18
N VAL A 39 7.48 19.35 3.03
CA VAL A 39 6.78 18.07 3.01
C VAL A 39 7.72 17.03 3.59
N GLU A 40 7.38 16.51 4.76
CA GLU A 40 8.09 15.39 5.39
C GLU A 40 7.25 14.12 5.22
N LEU A 41 7.90 13.07 4.71
CA LEU A 41 7.33 11.74 4.62
C LEU A 41 7.71 10.96 5.87
N THR A 42 6.81 10.09 6.30
CA THR A 42 7.07 9.14 7.38
C THR A 42 8.05 8.05 6.90
N ASP A 43 8.71 7.38 7.86
CA ASP A 43 9.64 6.29 7.57
C ASP A 43 8.98 5.16 6.76
N ASP A 44 7.72 4.83 7.08
CA ASP A 44 6.90 3.86 6.34
C ASP A 44 6.71 4.29 4.88
N GLU A 45 6.46 5.57 4.62
CA GLU A 45 6.28 6.09 3.26
C GLU A 45 7.58 6.08 2.47
N LEU A 46 8.71 6.39 3.13
CA LEU A 46 10.03 6.26 2.54
C LEU A 46 10.37 4.81 2.22
N GLN A 47 10.05 3.87 3.11
CA GLN A 47 10.22 2.43 2.86
C GLN A 47 9.40 1.96 1.65
N LEU A 48 8.17 2.46 1.51
CA LEU A 48 7.34 2.21 0.33
C LEU A 48 8.02 2.72 -0.94
N LEU A 49 8.52 3.96 -0.92
CA LEU A 49 9.20 4.55 -2.08
C LEU A 49 10.52 3.84 -2.41
N ALA A 50 11.30 3.44 -1.40
CA ALA A 50 12.53 2.66 -1.55
C ALA A 50 12.25 1.33 -2.24
N GLU A 51 11.19 0.62 -1.83
CA GLU A 51 10.82 -0.65 -2.46
C GLU A 51 10.44 -0.46 -3.94
N ILE A 52 9.73 0.62 -4.28
CA ILE A 52 9.42 0.96 -5.68
C ILE A 52 10.68 1.38 -6.45
N ALA A 53 11.63 2.05 -5.80
CA ALA A 53 12.89 2.46 -6.40
C ALA A 53 13.77 1.28 -6.84
N THR A 54 13.56 0.09 -6.27
CA THR A 54 14.23 -1.15 -6.73
C THR A 54 13.83 -1.56 -8.15
N GLY A 55 12.79 -0.94 -8.73
CA GLY A 55 12.31 -1.22 -10.09
C GLY A 55 11.37 -2.41 -10.19
N VAL A 56 10.88 -2.93 -9.06
CA VAL A 56 9.85 -3.97 -9.04
C VAL A 56 8.45 -3.40 -9.28
N THR A 57 7.52 -4.25 -9.72
CA THR A 57 6.12 -3.84 -9.88
C THR A 57 5.45 -3.60 -8.55
N THR A 58 4.38 -2.80 -8.55
CA THR A 58 3.59 -2.52 -7.33
C THR A 58 3.07 -3.80 -6.67
N ASP A 59 2.68 -4.82 -7.44
CA ASP A 59 2.21 -6.09 -6.87
C ASP A 59 3.34 -6.88 -6.18
N VAL A 60 4.57 -6.81 -6.70
CA VAL A 60 5.75 -7.43 -6.08
C VAL A 60 6.18 -6.67 -4.83
N ALA A 61 6.24 -5.33 -4.90
CA ALA A 61 6.52 -4.48 -3.75
C ALA A 61 5.50 -4.70 -2.62
N ALA A 62 4.21 -4.80 -2.96
CA ALA A 62 3.15 -5.04 -1.99
C ALA A 62 3.37 -6.37 -1.25
N ARG A 63 3.71 -7.45 -1.96
CA ARG A 63 4.00 -8.75 -1.33
C ARG A 63 5.21 -8.70 -0.41
N ARG A 64 6.27 -7.97 -0.77
CA ARG A 64 7.48 -7.82 0.05
C ARG A 64 7.23 -7.02 1.33
N LEU A 65 6.30 -6.07 1.27
CA LEU A 65 5.85 -5.27 2.42
C LEU A 65 4.69 -5.92 3.18
N GLU A 66 4.29 -7.15 2.84
CA GLU A 66 3.13 -7.86 3.41
C GLU A 66 1.80 -7.08 3.30
N LEU A 67 1.68 -6.25 2.26
CA LEU A 67 0.51 -5.45 1.95
C LEU A 67 -0.28 -6.02 0.77
N SER A 68 -1.58 -5.69 0.71
CA SER A 68 -2.34 -5.89 -0.52
C SER A 68 -1.94 -4.86 -1.58
N ALA A 69 -1.95 -5.24 -2.86
CA ALA A 69 -1.67 -4.32 -3.97
C ALA A 69 -2.64 -3.12 -3.99
N ARG A 70 -3.89 -3.32 -3.55
CA ARG A 70 -4.87 -2.23 -3.38
C ARG A 70 -4.44 -1.24 -2.30
N THR A 71 -3.95 -1.73 -1.15
CA THR A 71 -3.44 -0.88 -0.06
C THR A 71 -2.22 -0.10 -0.51
N LEU A 72 -1.27 -0.75 -1.20
CA LEU A 72 -0.07 -0.07 -1.69
C LEU A 72 -0.39 1.03 -2.70
N ARG A 73 -1.26 0.76 -3.69
CA ARG A 73 -1.71 1.79 -4.64
C ARG A 73 -2.41 2.96 -3.96
N ARG A 74 -3.22 2.71 -2.94
CA ARG A 74 -3.88 3.77 -2.15
C ARG A 74 -2.85 4.62 -1.39
N ARG A 75 -1.87 4.00 -0.74
CA ARG A 75 -0.80 4.70 0.00
C ARG A 75 0.07 5.52 -0.96
N LEU A 76 0.51 4.95 -2.08
CA LEU A 76 1.26 5.67 -3.10
C LEU A 76 0.50 6.89 -3.63
N ARG A 77 -0.82 6.78 -3.82
CA ARG A 77 -1.63 7.93 -4.22
C ARG A 77 -1.66 9.02 -3.15
N ALA A 78 -1.82 8.67 -1.88
CA ALA A 78 -1.76 9.63 -0.78
C ALA A 78 -0.40 10.35 -0.71
N ILE A 79 0.71 9.61 -0.88
CA ILE A 79 2.07 10.17 -0.96
C ILE A 79 2.17 11.13 -2.15
N CYS A 80 1.66 10.74 -3.32
CA CYS A 80 1.66 11.59 -4.51
C CYS A 80 0.87 12.89 -4.27
N ASP A 81 -0.31 12.80 -3.67
CA ASP A 81 -1.15 13.94 -3.33
C ASP A 81 -0.47 14.87 -2.31
N GLN A 82 0.26 14.32 -1.34
CA GLN A 82 1.03 15.08 -0.34
C GLN A 82 2.24 15.81 -0.95
N LEU A 83 2.93 15.16 -1.88
CA LEU A 83 4.09 15.72 -2.60
C LEU A 83 3.69 16.65 -3.74
N GLY A 84 2.41 16.65 -4.16
CA GLY A 84 1.94 17.39 -5.33
C GLY A 84 2.42 16.82 -6.67
N VAL A 85 2.73 15.52 -6.70
CA VAL A 85 3.19 14.81 -7.90
C VAL A 85 2.08 13.91 -8.47
N ASN A 86 2.17 13.57 -9.75
CA ASN A 86 1.10 12.82 -10.42
C ASN A 86 1.36 11.32 -10.47
N THR A 87 2.64 10.91 -10.38
CA THR A 87 3.04 9.51 -10.56
C THR A 87 3.91 9.00 -9.40
N PRO A 88 3.84 7.69 -9.08
CA PRO A 88 4.70 7.09 -8.07
C PRO A 88 6.20 7.24 -8.39
N ILE A 89 6.57 7.25 -9.67
CA ILE A 89 7.95 7.47 -10.09
C ILE A 89 8.41 8.89 -9.81
N GLU A 90 7.57 9.90 -10.00
CA GLU A 90 7.88 11.27 -9.56
C GLU A 90 8.11 11.34 -8.04
N ALA A 91 7.31 10.62 -7.24
CA ALA A 91 7.50 10.55 -5.80
C ALA A 91 8.84 9.90 -5.42
N VAL A 92 9.24 8.83 -6.12
CA VAL A 92 10.56 8.20 -5.95
C VAL A 92 11.69 9.17 -6.31
N VAL A 93 11.59 9.87 -7.44
CA VAL A 93 12.58 10.86 -7.86
C VAL A 93 12.69 11.99 -6.84
N TRP A 94 11.57 12.43 -6.27
CA TRP A 94 11.57 13.43 -5.20
C TRP A 94 12.37 12.94 -3.97
N ALA A 95 12.11 11.70 -3.51
CA ALA A 95 12.79 11.12 -2.36
C ALA A 95 14.31 10.94 -2.60
N ALA A 96 14.69 10.45 -3.78
CA ALA A 96 16.09 10.29 -4.16
C ALA A 96 16.84 11.63 -4.25
N ARG A 97 16.21 12.68 -4.80
CA ARG A 97 16.80 14.04 -4.87
C ARG A 97 17.01 14.66 -3.49
N LYS A 98 16.21 14.25 -2.52
CA LYS A 98 16.33 14.66 -1.11
C LYS A 98 17.26 13.74 -0.31
N GLN A 99 17.85 12.71 -0.93
CA GLN A 99 18.71 11.70 -0.30
C GLN A 99 18.04 10.97 0.87
N LEU A 100 16.72 10.73 0.75
CA LEU A 100 15.94 10.01 1.76
C LEU A 100 15.92 8.49 1.52
N ILE A 101 16.24 8.05 0.30
CA ILE A 101 16.34 6.65 -0.15
C ILE A 101 17.53 6.47 -1.10
#